data_AF-A0A5M9JNI7-F1
#
_entry.id   AF-A0A5M9JNI7-F1
#
_cell.length_a   1.000
_cell.length_b   1.000
_cell.length_c   1.000
_cell.angle_alpha   90.00
_cell.angle_beta   90.00
_cell.angle_gamma   90.00
#
_symmetry.space_group_name_H-M   'P 1'
#
loop_
_entity.id
_entity.type
_entity.pdbx_description
1 polymer ?
#
loop_
_entity_poly.entity_id
_entity_poly.type
_entity_poly.pdbx_seq_one_letter_code
_entity_poly.pdbx_strand_id
1 'polypeptide(L)'
;MPPSDTSSKSSSNAFTYLSIRREQRASQVYLRPDQEERRVHRAPQRSGSALIQGPTFQSLKVASRNQTRMRTRNHHFLTNFGPYENANINDSRKLPFDIQHSVAFQMCILLEGAIFDFTKKWAPVYLVRNNLTSAKQVELNLWNRLLPLGRFQEIRHTYVHRKEPPVLYVEKMLADAIEVATITRDVTRAQKLERMYQVIQVMGSILRDQITNASKKILEDQLQAVRQARDMPIDWLEAIRLQKEEMVIKRDMNHDTVGFAALYAKALKGLEETMQPVADCLAD
;
A
#
# COMPACT_ATOMS: atom_id res chain seq x y z
N MET A 1 23.04 22.14 -57.78
CA MET A 1 22.16 21.08 -57.25
C MET A 1 21.57 21.57 -55.93
N PRO A 2 20.30 21.26 -55.66
CA PRO A 2 19.41 22.05 -54.80
C PRO A 2 19.45 21.66 -53.32
N PRO A 3 18.86 22.48 -52.42
CA PRO A 3 18.54 22.10 -51.06
C PRO A 3 17.26 21.22 -51.02
N SER A 4 17.22 20.29 -50.08
CA SER A 4 16.06 19.40 -49.86
C SER A 4 15.08 20.03 -48.87
N ASP A 5 13.90 20.38 -49.38
CA ASP A 5 12.68 20.63 -48.62
C ASP A 5 11.96 19.31 -48.28
N THR A 6 11.40 19.22 -47.06
CA THR A 6 10.00 18.80 -46.75
C THR A 6 9.84 18.86 -45.22
N SER A 7 9.12 19.82 -44.65
CA SER A 7 7.65 19.85 -44.45
C SER A 7 7.10 18.67 -43.64
N SER A 8 6.84 18.90 -42.34
CA SER A 8 5.66 18.34 -41.68
C SER A 8 5.00 19.38 -40.76
N LYS A 9 3.67 19.42 -40.86
CA LYS A 9 2.76 20.45 -40.37
C LYS A 9 2.29 20.15 -38.94
N SER A 10 2.14 21.22 -38.15
CA SER A 10 0.91 21.64 -37.44
C SER A 10 0.08 20.60 -36.66
N SER A 11 0.03 20.74 -35.32
CA SER A 11 -1.24 20.93 -34.58
C SER A 11 -0.98 21.42 -33.15
N SER A 12 -0.90 22.74 -32.99
CA SER A 12 -1.25 23.41 -31.74
C SER A 12 -2.77 23.66 -31.73
N ASN A 13 -3.37 23.71 -30.54
CA ASN A 13 -4.78 24.04 -30.23
C ASN A 13 -5.71 22.85 -29.91
N ALA A 14 -5.55 22.25 -28.73
CA ALA A 14 -6.62 21.45 -28.10
C ALA A 14 -6.85 21.74 -26.59
N PHE A 15 -6.04 22.57 -25.93
CA PHE A 15 -6.13 22.75 -24.46
C PHE A 15 -6.63 24.12 -23.97
N THR A 16 -7.01 25.04 -24.85
CA THR A 16 -7.46 26.40 -24.45
C THR A 16 -8.97 26.55 -24.27
N TYR A 17 -9.78 25.50 -24.52
CA TYR A 17 -11.25 25.59 -24.48
C TYR A 17 -11.91 25.27 -23.12
N LEU A 18 -11.17 24.79 -22.12
CA LEU A 18 -11.76 24.41 -20.82
C LEU A 18 -11.61 25.48 -19.72
N SER A 19 -10.75 26.48 -19.90
CA SER A 19 -10.54 27.55 -18.91
C SER A 19 -11.57 28.69 -19.01
N ILE A 20 -12.14 28.96 -20.19
CA ILE A 20 -13.05 30.10 -20.41
C ILE A 20 -14.50 29.82 -19.93
N ARG A 21 -14.88 28.55 -19.74
CA ARG A 21 -16.27 28.17 -19.34
C ARG A 21 -16.54 28.21 -17.83
N ARG A 22 -15.50 28.37 -17.00
CA ARG A 22 -15.63 28.49 -15.53
C ARG A 22 -15.87 29.93 -15.05
N GLU A 23 -15.47 30.94 -15.83
CA GLU A 23 -15.63 32.35 -15.45
C GLU A 23 -16.97 32.96 -15.88
N GLN A 24 -17.62 32.44 -16.93
CA GLN A 24 -18.91 32.99 -17.41
C GLN A 24 -20.17 32.51 -16.66
N ARG A 25 -20.04 31.61 -15.68
CA ARG A 25 -21.18 31.17 -14.83
C ARG A 25 -21.25 31.86 -13.46
N ALA A 26 -20.33 32.78 -13.18
CA ALA A 26 -20.26 33.50 -11.91
C ALA A 26 -20.85 34.93 -11.96
N SER A 27 -21.46 35.35 -13.08
CA SER A 27 -21.96 36.74 -13.25
C SER A 27 -23.36 36.88 -13.83
N GLN A 28 -24.23 35.88 -13.66
CA GLN A 28 -25.66 36.04 -13.86
C GLN A 28 -26.40 35.30 -12.75
N VAL A 29 -26.94 36.08 -11.80
CA VAL A 29 -28.23 35.92 -11.09
C VAL A 29 -28.12 36.77 -9.81
N TYR A 30 -28.48 38.04 -9.95
CA TYR A 30 -28.95 38.90 -8.86
C TYR A 30 -30.18 39.65 -9.39
N LEU A 31 -31.18 39.82 -8.50
CA LEU A 31 -32.53 40.40 -8.67
C LEU A 31 -33.55 39.36 -9.16
N ARG A 32 -34.69 39.05 -8.49
CA ARG A 32 -35.59 39.80 -7.59
C ARG A 32 -36.50 38.81 -6.78
N PRO A 33 -37.33 39.29 -5.83
CA PRO A 33 -37.94 38.53 -4.72
C PRO A 33 -39.44 38.16 -4.88
N ASP A 34 -39.93 37.50 -3.83
CA ASP A 34 -41.32 37.30 -3.34
C ASP A 34 -42.20 36.19 -3.96
N GLN A 35 -42.55 35.18 -3.16
CA GLN A 35 -43.85 35.11 -2.44
C GLN A 35 -44.05 33.80 -1.67
N GLU A 36 -44.46 33.95 -0.41
CA GLU A 36 -45.41 33.17 0.39
C GLU A 36 -45.99 31.85 -0.18
N GLU A 37 -45.83 30.73 0.53
CA GLU A 37 -46.99 29.89 0.88
C GLU A 37 -46.71 29.00 2.12
N ARG A 38 -47.39 29.32 3.22
CA ARG A 38 -47.52 28.47 4.42
C ARG A 38 -48.20 27.16 4.05
N ARG A 39 -47.59 26.02 4.37
CA ARG A 39 -48.33 24.80 4.68
C ARG A 39 -47.84 24.15 5.96
N VAL A 40 -48.75 24.10 6.92
CA VAL A 40 -48.65 23.37 8.19
C VAL A 40 -48.82 21.89 7.87
N HIS A 41 -47.77 21.09 8.05
CA HIS A 41 -47.87 19.63 8.06
C HIS A 41 -47.66 19.08 9.46
N ARG A 42 -48.73 18.47 9.98
CA ARG A 42 -48.81 17.71 11.23
C ARG A 42 -48.19 16.33 11.00
N ALA A 43 -47.26 15.92 11.85
CA ALA A 43 -46.63 14.60 11.80
C ALA A 43 -47.55 13.51 12.41
N PRO A 44 -47.60 12.28 11.85
CA PRO A 44 -48.21 11.14 12.53
C PRO A 44 -47.19 10.47 13.46
N GLN A 45 -47.63 10.21 14.69
CA GLN A 45 -46.94 9.33 15.63
C GLN A 45 -46.92 7.90 15.08
N ARG A 46 -45.73 7.28 15.04
CA ARG A 46 -45.58 5.83 14.93
C ARG A 46 -44.66 5.32 16.02
N SER A 47 -45.26 4.54 16.91
CA SER A 47 -44.62 3.68 17.90
C SER A 47 -44.01 2.45 17.21
N GLY A 48 -42.85 2.00 17.70
CA GLY A 48 -42.25 0.71 17.34
C GLY A 48 -40.79 0.79 16.88
N SER A 49 -39.89 1.20 17.77
CA SER A 49 -38.44 1.21 17.49
C SER A 49 -37.83 -0.16 17.80
N ALA A 50 -37.62 -0.98 16.76
CA ALA A 50 -36.63 -2.04 16.81
C ALA A 50 -35.24 -1.40 16.72
N LEU A 51 -34.52 -1.39 17.85
CA LEU A 51 -33.18 -0.83 17.99
C LEU A 51 -32.16 -1.67 17.20
N ILE A 52 -31.95 -1.33 15.92
CA ILE A 52 -30.73 -1.74 15.21
C ILE A 52 -29.62 -0.79 15.69
N GLN A 53 -28.79 -1.29 16.60
CA GLN A 53 -27.58 -0.59 17.02
C GLN A 53 -26.67 -0.38 15.79
N GLY A 54 -26.52 0.88 15.38
CA GLY A 54 -25.44 1.27 14.47
C GLY A 54 -24.07 0.90 15.07
N PRO A 55 -22.97 0.95 14.30
CA PRO A 55 -21.65 0.59 14.80
C PRO A 55 -21.28 1.50 15.97
N THR A 56 -21.47 1.00 17.19
CA THR A 56 -20.82 1.54 18.36
C THR A 56 -19.35 1.18 18.19
N PHE A 57 -18.49 2.17 17.99
CA PHE A 57 -17.05 2.00 18.11
C PHE A 57 -16.72 1.74 19.59
N GLN A 58 -17.10 0.56 20.09
CA GLN A 58 -16.54 0.04 21.32
C GLN A 58 -15.14 -0.42 20.99
N SER A 59 -14.17 0.24 21.62
CA SER A 59 -12.77 -0.16 21.67
C SER A 59 -12.68 -1.61 22.14
N LEU A 60 -12.68 -2.55 21.19
CA LEU A 60 -12.39 -3.95 21.43
C LEU A 60 -10.96 -4.04 21.94
N LYS A 61 -10.81 -4.28 23.25
CA LYS A 61 -9.56 -4.76 23.85
C LYS A 61 -9.35 -6.20 23.38
N VAL A 62 -8.89 -6.35 22.14
CA VAL A 62 -8.24 -7.58 21.70
C VAL A 62 -6.91 -7.62 22.43
N ALA A 63 -6.66 -8.70 23.18
CA ALA A 63 -5.41 -8.96 23.86
C ALA A 63 -4.27 -9.04 22.85
N SER A 64 -3.68 -7.89 22.51
CA SER A 64 -2.52 -7.79 21.64
C SER A 64 -1.28 -7.72 22.51
N ARG A 65 -0.58 -8.84 22.65
CA ARG A 65 0.64 -8.94 23.46
C ARG A 65 1.85 -8.25 22.83
N ASN A 66 1.73 -7.58 21.68
CA ASN A 66 2.85 -6.88 21.02
C ASN A 66 2.53 -5.43 20.54
N GLN A 67 1.45 -4.79 21.00
CA GLN A 67 1.02 -3.46 20.51
C GLN A 67 1.57 -2.25 21.29
N THR A 68 2.71 -2.36 21.97
CA THR A 68 3.32 -1.23 22.68
C THR A 68 4.39 -0.54 21.85
N ARG A 69 3.98 0.09 20.75
CA ARG A 69 4.64 1.28 20.15
C ARG A 69 3.77 1.77 19.00
N MET A 70 3.73 3.09 18.78
CA MET A 70 2.93 3.80 17.75
C MET A 70 1.53 4.25 18.18
N ARG A 71 1.43 4.92 19.34
CA ARG A 71 0.29 5.78 19.68
C ARG A 71 0.70 7.25 19.73
N THR A 72 1.20 7.76 18.62
CA THR A 72 1.33 9.20 18.33
C THR A 72 1.45 9.39 16.82
N ARG A 73 0.32 9.44 16.09
CA ARG A 73 0.34 9.94 14.71
C ARG A 73 -0.66 11.09 14.59
N ASN A 74 -0.14 12.27 14.88
CA ASN A 74 -0.80 13.55 14.66
C ASN A 74 -1.19 13.69 13.20
N HIS A 75 -2.37 14.28 12.99
CA HIS A 75 -2.88 14.73 11.71
C HIS A 75 -1.93 15.76 11.07
N HIS A 76 -1.00 15.30 10.25
CA HIS A 76 -0.43 16.09 9.16
C HIS A 76 -1.00 15.57 7.85
N PHE A 77 -2.22 16.00 7.55
CA PHE A 77 -2.63 16.14 6.16
C PHE A 77 -1.83 17.33 5.63
N LEU A 78 -0.86 17.08 4.75
CA LEU A 78 -0.41 17.93 3.64
C LEU A 78 0.95 17.40 3.10
N THR A 79 0.89 16.95 1.84
CA THR A 79 1.96 16.86 0.82
C THR A 79 3.10 15.85 0.88
N ASN A 80 3.22 14.96 1.86
CA ASN A 80 4.14 13.82 1.74
C ASN A 80 3.37 12.51 1.64
N PHE A 81 3.57 11.84 0.51
CA PHE A 81 2.94 10.61 0.08
C PHE A 81 3.05 9.48 1.13
N GLY A 82 2.16 8.49 1.05
CA GLY A 82 1.77 7.57 2.13
C GLY A 82 2.91 6.80 2.85
N PRO A 83 2.60 6.08 3.95
CA PRO A 83 3.57 5.43 4.82
C PRO A 83 4.37 4.29 4.16
N TYR A 84 4.03 3.91 2.94
CA TYR A 84 4.71 2.89 2.15
C TYR A 84 5.86 3.44 1.30
N GLU A 85 6.16 4.74 1.39
CA GLU A 85 7.14 5.42 0.53
C GLU A 85 8.43 5.79 1.23
N ASN A 86 8.43 5.81 2.57
CA ASN A 86 9.61 6.18 3.33
C ASN A 86 10.61 5.02 3.37
N ALA A 87 11.44 4.92 2.34
CA ALA A 87 12.47 3.90 2.13
C ALA A 87 13.59 3.82 3.20
N ASN A 88 13.40 4.39 4.39
CA ASN A 88 14.34 4.23 5.51
C ASN A 88 14.11 2.90 6.23
N ILE A 89 14.14 1.79 5.48
CA ILE A 89 14.13 0.45 6.03
C ILE A 89 15.43 -0.22 5.62
N ASN A 90 16.06 -0.85 6.62
CA ASN A 90 17.21 -1.72 6.43
C ASN A 90 16.91 -2.92 5.51
N ASP A 91 15.64 -3.20 5.21
CA ASP A 91 15.19 -4.25 4.31
C ASP A 91 14.62 -3.66 3.03
N SER A 92 15.46 -3.61 1.99
CA SER A 92 15.12 -3.13 0.65
C SER A 92 14.68 -4.24 -0.30
N ARG A 93 14.49 -5.46 0.21
CA ARG A 93 14.14 -6.63 -0.61
C ARG A 93 12.73 -6.46 -1.16
N LYS A 94 12.60 -6.64 -2.47
CA LYS A 94 11.33 -6.54 -3.22
C LYS A 94 10.90 -7.90 -3.74
N LEU A 95 9.64 -8.05 -4.10
CA LEU A 95 9.17 -9.17 -4.93
C LEU A 95 9.29 -8.81 -6.42
N PRO A 96 9.21 -9.78 -7.35
CA PRO A 96 9.04 -9.49 -8.77
C PRO A 96 7.85 -8.56 -9.02
N PHE A 97 7.97 -7.65 -10.00
CA PHE A 97 6.96 -6.65 -10.29
C PHE A 97 5.58 -7.26 -10.53
N ASP A 98 5.50 -8.34 -11.31
CA ASP A 98 4.22 -8.97 -11.68
C ASP A 98 3.49 -9.53 -10.46
N ILE A 99 4.23 -10.12 -9.51
CA ILE A 99 3.67 -10.61 -8.25
C ILE A 99 3.17 -9.45 -7.40
N GLN A 100 3.97 -8.38 -7.25
CA GLN A 100 3.54 -7.21 -6.49
C GLN A 100 2.29 -6.55 -7.09
N HIS A 101 2.28 -6.41 -8.42
CA HIS A 101 1.20 -5.78 -9.15
C HIS A 101 -0.09 -6.60 -9.03
N SER A 102 -0.02 -7.91 -9.20
CA SER A 102 -1.16 -8.83 -9.05
C SER A 102 -1.75 -8.76 -7.64
N VAL A 103 -0.91 -8.84 -6.61
CA VAL A 103 -1.34 -8.74 -5.20
C VAL A 103 -1.97 -7.40 -4.91
N ALA A 104 -1.34 -6.30 -5.34
CA ALA A 104 -1.84 -4.95 -5.11
C ALA A 104 -3.17 -4.70 -5.85
N PHE A 105 -3.30 -5.20 -7.08
CA PHE A 105 -4.53 -5.14 -7.86
C PHE A 105 -5.67 -5.87 -7.16
N GLN A 106 -5.44 -7.12 -6.76
CA GLN A 106 -6.47 -7.94 -6.14
C GLN A 106 -6.88 -7.39 -4.78
N MET A 107 -5.92 -6.87 -4.00
CA MET A 107 -6.21 -6.14 -2.77
C MET A 107 -7.09 -4.92 -3.02
N CYS A 108 -6.81 -4.12 -4.08
CA CYS A 108 -7.66 -2.97 -4.42
C CYS A 108 -9.08 -3.39 -4.77
N ILE A 109 -9.26 -4.43 -5.60
CA ILE A 109 -10.59 -4.94 -5.97
C ILE A 109 -11.38 -5.39 -4.74
N LEU A 110 -10.76 -6.18 -3.87
CA LEU A 110 -11.42 -6.70 -2.67
C LEU A 110 -11.83 -5.55 -1.73
N LEU A 111 -10.97 -4.55 -1.55
CA LEU A 111 -11.27 -3.39 -0.71
C LEU A 111 -12.35 -2.49 -1.30
N GLU A 112 -12.29 -2.19 -2.60
CA GLU A 112 -13.33 -1.41 -3.28
C GLU A 112 -14.69 -2.07 -3.15
N GLY A 113 -14.75 -3.39 -3.36
CA GLY A 113 -15.96 -4.18 -3.18
C GLY A 113 -16.49 -4.12 -1.74
N ALA A 114 -15.63 -4.33 -0.75
CA ALA A 114 -16.00 -4.29 0.67
C ALA A 114 -16.54 -2.91 1.09
N ILE A 115 -15.84 -1.84 0.71
CA ILE A 115 -16.23 -0.46 1.02
C ILE A 115 -17.54 -0.09 0.31
N PHE A 116 -17.72 -0.51 -0.94
CA PHE A 116 -18.94 -0.26 -1.71
C PHE A 116 -20.14 -0.95 -1.04
N ASP A 117 -20.04 -2.25 -0.75
CA ASP A 117 -21.13 -3.02 -0.14
C ASP A 117 -21.48 -2.51 1.26
N PHE A 118 -20.47 -2.14 2.05
CA PHE A 118 -20.66 -1.50 3.35
C PHE A 118 -21.40 -0.17 3.22
N THR A 119 -20.91 0.73 2.35
CA THR A 119 -21.48 2.07 2.18
C THR A 119 -22.90 2.00 1.66
N LYS A 120 -23.19 1.08 0.72
CA LYS A 120 -24.54 0.84 0.18
C LYS A 120 -25.55 0.48 1.27
N LYS A 121 -25.16 -0.31 2.26
CA LYS A 121 -26.02 -0.70 3.39
C LYS A 121 -26.10 0.40 4.46
N TRP A 122 -24.98 1.03 4.76
CA TRP A 122 -24.87 1.98 5.88
C TRP A 122 -25.38 3.39 5.55
N ALA A 123 -25.11 3.89 4.35
CA ALA A 123 -25.38 5.29 3.99
C ALA A 123 -26.88 5.66 4.11
N PRO A 124 -27.85 4.86 3.64
CA PRO A 124 -29.27 5.20 3.80
C PRO A 124 -29.68 5.33 5.28
N VAL A 125 -29.22 4.42 6.14
CA VAL A 125 -29.52 4.43 7.58
C VAL A 125 -28.92 5.68 8.24
N TYR A 126 -27.70 6.05 7.86
CA TYR A 126 -27.05 7.24 8.36
C TYR A 126 -27.79 8.52 7.96
N LEU A 127 -28.23 8.63 6.70
CA LEU A 127 -28.95 9.81 6.20
C LEU A 127 -30.26 10.02 6.96
N VAL A 128 -31.07 8.97 7.11
CA VAL A 128 -32.34 9.02 7.87
C VAL A 128 -32.09 9.43 9.32
N ARG A 129 -31.08 8.86 9.98
CA ARG A 129 -30.76 9.15 11.38
C ARG A 129 -30.35 10.61 11.62
N ASN A 130 -29.76 11.27 10.63
CA ASN A 130 -29.31 12.66 10.74
C ASN A 130 -30.26 13.66 10.05
N ASN A 131 -31.48 13.24 9.69
CA ASN A 131 -32.46 14.06 8.97
C ASN A 131 -31.92 14.64 7.65
N LEU A 132 -31.03 13.90 6.98
CA LEU A 132 -30.48 14.28 5.68
C LEU A 132 -31.29 13.61 4.57
N THR A 133 -31.68 14.40 3.59
CA THR A 133 -32.47 13.95 2.44
C THR A 133 -31.62 13.36 1.32
N SER A 134 -30.34 13.74 1.25
CA SER A 134 -29.42 13.29 0.20
C SER A 134 -27.97 13.25 0.67
N ALA A 135 -27.19 12.32 0.11
CA ALA A 135 -25.75 12.24 0.30
C ALA A 135 -25.00 13.52 -0.12
N LYS A 136 -25.56 14.33 -1.03
CA LYS A 136 -25.00 15.63 -1.43
C LYS A 136 -24.94 16.64 -0.29
N GLN A 137 -25.74 16.45 0.75
CA GLN A 137 -25.76 17.32 1.94
C GLN A 137 -24.66 16.94 2.95
N VAL A 138 -23.97 15.82 2.75
CA VAL A 138 -22.87 15.38 3.59
C VAL A 138 -21.55 15.91 3.03
N GLU A 139 -20.79 16.64 3.84
CA GLU A 139 -19.46 17.11 3.45
C GLU A 139 -18.53 15.95 3.06
N LEU A 140 -17.75 16.12 1.99
CA LEU A 140 -16.81 15.10 1.51
C LEU A 140 -15.81 14.66 2.59
N ASN A 141 -15.35 15.62 3.40
CA ASN A 141 -14.43 15.39 4.50
C ASN A 141 -15.02 14.49 5.60
N LEU A 142 -16.35 14.45 5.73
CA LEU A 142 -17.02 13.57 6.69
C LEU A 142 -16.93 12.11 6.25
N TRP A 143 -17.07 11.83 4.95
CA TRP A 143 -16.91 10.46 4.43
C TRP A 143 -15.49 9.93 4.67
N ASN A 144 -14.47 10.78 4.53
CA ASN A 144 -13.09 10.42 4.85
C ASN A 144 -12.86 10.11 6.34
N ARG A 145 -13.69 10.66 7.24
CA ARG A 145 -13.64 10.37 8.68
C ARG A 145 -14.44 9.12 9.06
N LEU A 146 -15.56 8.89 8.38
CA LEU A 146 -16.51 7.83 8.72
C LEU A 146 -16.15 6.49 8.06
N LEU A 147 -15.54 6.54 6.88
CA LEU A 147 -15.07 5.35 6.18
C LEU A 147 -13.56 5.19 6.39
N PRO A 148 -13.03 3.97 6.46
CA PRO A 148 -11.60 3.70 6.60
C PRO A 148 -10.84 3.95 5.27
N LEU A 149 -11.12 5.08 4.61
CA LEU A 149 -10.62 5.42 3.27
C LEU A 149 -9.14 5.82 3.28
N GLY A 150 -8.60 6.31 4.41
CA GLY A 150 -7.21 6.77 4.46
C GLY A 150 -6.22 5.67 4.06
N ARG A 151 -6.30 4.49 4.69
CA ARG A 151 -5.41 3.36 4.38
C ARG A 151 -5.64 2.81 2.98
N PHE A 152 -6.91 2.74 2.55
CA PHE A 152 -7.23 2.31 1.20
C PHE A 152 -6.69 3.27 0.13
N GLN A 153 -6.74 4.59 0.36
CA GLN A 153 -6.15 5.60 -0.53
C GLN A 153 -4.65 5.42 -0.66
N GLU A 154 -3.95 5.14 0.45
CA GLU A 154 -2.50 4.87 0.44
C GLU A 154 -2.17 3.60 -0.35
N ILE A 155 -2.91 2.51 -0.14
CA ILE A 155 -2.76 1.26 -0.89
C ILE A 155 -2.98 1.49 -2.39
N ARG A 156 -4.09 2.15 -2.73
CA ARG A 156 -4.44 2.48 -4.11
C ARG A 156 -3.40 3.39 -4.76
N HIS A 157 -2.86 4.34 -4.02
CA HIS A 157 -1.81 5.22 -4.51
C HIS A 157 -0.56 4.42 -4.90
N THR A 158 -0.07 3.54 -4.03
CA THR A 158 1.06 2.64 -4.32
C THR A 158 0.81 1.84 -5.60
N TYR A 159 -0.40 1.28 -5.74
CA TYR A 159 -0.80 0.52 -6.94
C TYR A 159 -0.86 1.37 -8.22
N VAL A 160 -1.60 2.50 -8.20
CA VAL A 160 -1.84 3.35 -9.38
C VAL A 160 -0.54 3.92 -9.92
N HIS A 161 0.38 4.30 -9.03
CA HIS A 161 1.69 4.80 -9.42
C HIS A 161 2.72 3.70 -9.66
N ARG A 162 2.28 2.43 -9.69
CA ARG A 162 3.12 1.25 -9.98
C ARG A 162 4.41 1.24 -9.17
N LYS A 163 4.29 1.59 -7.89
CA LYS A 163 5.44 1.60 -6.98
C LYS A 163 5.83 0.16 -6.69
N GLU A 164 7.13 -0.06 -6.50
CA GLU A 164 7.69 -1.35 -6.12
C GLU A 164 8.19 -1.30 -4.66
N PRO A 165 7.28 -1.31 -3.67
CA PRO A 165 7.67 -1.28 -2.28
C PRO A 165 8.44 -2.57 -1.89
N PRO A 166 9.28 -2.51 -0.84
CA PRO A 166 9.84 -3.71 -0.24
C PRO A 166 8.76 -4.70 0.22
N VAL A 167 9.09 -5.99 0.30
CA VAL A 167 8.15 -7.07 0.68
C VAL A 167 7.47 -6.76 2.01
N LEU A 168 8.23 -6.24 2.98
CA LEU A 168 7.72 -5.81 4.29
C LEU A 168 6.57 -4.80 4.18
N TYR A 169 6.61 -3.92 3.19
CA TYR A 169 5.53 -2.96 2.96
C TYR A 169 4.33 -3.58 2.25
N VAL A 170 4.54 -4.55 1.36
CA VAL A 170 3.44 -5.34 0.80
C VAL A 170 2.71 -6.11 1.90
N GLU A 171 3.46 -6.74 2.83
CA GLU A 171 2.91 -7.41 4.02
C GLU A 171 2.05 -6.44 4.86
N LYS A 172 2.57 -5.23 5.10
CA LYS A 172 1.85 -4.19 5.84
C LYS A 172 0.59 -3.70 5.12
N MET A 173 0.66 -3.49 3.81
CA MET A 173 -0.51 -3.10 2.99
C MET A 173 -1.63 -4.15 3.10
N LEU A 174 -1.28 -5.43 3.06
CA LEU A 174 -2.22 -6.53 3.24
C LEU A 174 -2.82 -6.55 4.66
N ALA A 175 -2.01 -6.36 5.70
CA ALA A 175 -2.52 -6.26 7.07
C ALA A 175 -3.51 -5.09 7.24
N ASP A 176 -3.18 -3.92 6.66
CA ASP A 176 -4.07 -2.77 6.64
C ASP A 176 -5.37 -3.06 5.86
N ALA A 177 -5.28 -3.78 4.75
CA ALA A 177 -6.44 -4.21 3.97
C ALA A 177 -7.36 -5.16 4.75
N ILE A 178 -6.79 -6.15 5.46
CA ILE A 178 -7.53 -7.09 6.30
C ILE A 178 -8.28 -6.33 7.40
N GLU A 179 -7.64 -5.33 8.03
CA GLU A 179 -8.28 -4.49 9.04
C GLU A 179 -9.45 -3.69 8.43
N VAL A 180 -9.27 -3.09 7.25
CA VAL A 180 -10.35 -2.37 6.54
C VAL A 180 -11.52 -3.29 6.26
N ALA A 181 -11.29 -4.47 5.69
CA ALA A 181 -12.33 -5.46 5.39
C ALA A 181 -13.07 -5.90 6.67
N THR A 182 -12.34 -6.09 7.76
CA THR A 182 -12.88 -6.44 9.08
C THR A 182 -13.75 -5.32 9.65
N ILE A 183 -13.31 -4.07 9.58
CA ILE A 183 -14.09 -2.88 10.02
C ILE A 183 -15.38 -2.77 9.21
N THR A 184 -15.33 -3.03 7.91
CA THR A 184 -16.51 -3.08 7.03
C THR A 184 -17.39 -4.32 7.24
N ARG A 185 -17.00 -5.23 8.15
CA ARG A 185 -17.68 -6.49 8.49
C ARG A 185 -17.81 -7.45 7.31
N ASP A 186 -16.84 -7.43 6.40
CA ASP A 186 -16.77 -8.33 5.26
C ASP A 186 -15.80 -9.49 5.54
N VAL A 187 -16.31 -10.52 6.22
CA VAL A 187 -15.52 -11.68 6.65
C VAL A 187 -14.98 -12.44 5.44
N THR A 188 -15.75 -12.54 4.35
CA THR A 188 -15.35 -13.30 3.16
C THR A 188 -14.18 -12.65 2.45
N ARG A 189 -14.21 -11.33 2.22
CA ARG A 189 -13.10 -10.63 1.59
C ARG A 189 -11.89 -10.52 2.53
N ALA A 190 -12.10 -10.37 3.84
CA ALA A 190 -11.02 -10.42 4.82
C ALA A 190 -10.25 -11.76 4.79
N GLN A 191 -10.96 -12.90 4.70
CA GLN A 191 -10.33 -14.21 4.58
C GLN A 191 -9.52 -14.38 3.29
N LYS A 192 -9.98 -13.82 2.16
CA LYS A 192 -9.20 -13.83 0.92
C LYS A 192 -7.89 -13.04 1.07
N LEU A 193 -7.97 -11.85 1.67
CA LEU A 193 -6.79 -11.02 1.95
C LEU A 193 -5.82 -11.71 2.93
N GLU A 194 -6.33 -12.44 3.92
CA GLU A 194 -5.51 -13.22 4.86
C GLU A 194 -4.72 -14.34 4.14
N ARG A 195 -5.35 -15.04 3.19
CA ARG A 195 -4.64 -16.05 2.38
C ARG A 195 -3.52 -15.41 1.57
N MET A 196 -3.78 -14.25 0.95
CA MET A 196 -2.76 -13.49 0.23
C MET A 196 -1.62 -13.06 1.16
N TYR A 197 -1.95 -12.60 2.37
CA TYR A 197 -0.97 -12.24 3.39
C TYR A 197 -0.06 -13.41 3.78
N GLN A 198 -0.63 -14.60 3.99
CA GLN A 198 0.14 -15.81 4.30
C GLN A 198 1.10 -16.19 3.17
N VAL A 199 0.65 -16.12 1.92
CA VAL A 199 1.50 -16.36 0.75
C VAL A 199 2.67 -15.38 0.70
N ILE A 200 2.40 -14.08 0.88
CA ILE A 200 3.44 -13.04 0.85
C ILE A 200 4.40 -13.15 2.03
N GLN A 201 3.94 -13.55 3.21
CA GLN A 201 4.79 -13.83 4.36
C GLN A 201 5.77 -14.97 4.08
N VAL A 202 5.28 -16.07 3.49
CA VAL A 202 6.13 -17.21 3.09
C VAL A 202 7.13 -16.80 2.01
N MET A 203 6.70 -16.01 1.01
CA MET A 203 7.62 -15.46 0.00
C MET A 203 8.69 -14.60 0.65
N GLY A 204 8.29 -13.72 1.57
CA GLY A 204 9.19 -12.87 2.32
C GLY A 204 10.21 -13.69 3.09
N SER A 205 9.79 -14.74 3.82
CA SER A 205 10.72 -15.60 4.57
C SER A 205 11.69 -16.34 3.66
N ILE A 206 11.21 -16.96 2.58
CA ILE A 206 12.07 -17.69 1.62
C ILE A 206 13.13 -16.75 1.06
N LEU A 207 12.71 -15.55 0.65
CA LEU A 207 13.61 -14.58 0.05
C LEU A 207 14.64 -14.07 1.08
N ARG A 208 14.23 -13.86 2.34
CA ARG A 208 15.16 -13.55 3.44
C ARG A 208 16.18 -14.68 3.65
N ASP A 209 15.70 -15.92 3.81
CA ASP A 209 16.51 -17.07 4.16
C ASP A 209 17.50 -17.45 3.05
N GLN A 210 17.07 -17.44 1.79
CA GLN A 210 17.94 -17.75 0.64
C GLN A 210 19.09 -16.75 0.53
N ILE A 211 18.80 -15.47 0.72
CA ILE A 211 19.80 -14.41 0.65
C ILE A 211 20.78 -14.53 1.82
N THR A 212 20.28 -14.71 3.04
CA THR A 212 21.12 -14.86 4.23
C THR A 212 22.02 -16.10 4.12
N ASN A 213 21.48 -17.25 3.71
CA ASN A 213 22.25 -18.48 3.55
C ASN A 213 23.30 -18.39 2.44
N ALA A 214 22.95 -17.84 1.28
CA ALA A 214 23.90 -17.70 0.18
C ALA A 214 25.02 -16.70 0.51
N SER A 215 24.70 -15.61 1.20
CA SER A 215 25.70 -14.62 1.63
C SER A 215 26.65 -15.20 2.67
N LYS A 216 26.12 -15.96 3.63
CA LYS A 216 26.91 -16.70 4.60
C LYS A 216 27.89 -17.66 3.91
N LYS A 217 27.43 -18.41 2.91
CA LYS A 217 28.30 -19.32 2.15
C LYS A 217 29.44 -18.60 1.43
N ILE A 218 29.17 -17.47 0.77
CA ILE A 218 30.21 -16.67 0.09
C ILE A 218 31.26 -16.20 1.09
N LEU A 219 30.83 -15.70 2.26
CA LEU A 219 31.74 -15.22 3.29
C LEU A 219 32.55 -16.37 3.91
N GLU A 220 31.96 -17.56 4.07
CA GLU A 220 32.68 -18.77 4.49
C GLU A 220 33.73 -19.21 3.46
N ASP A 221 33.40 -19.20 2.17
CA ASP A 221 34.33 -19.52 1.08
C ASP A 221 35.51 -18.51 1.04
N GLN A 222 35.22 -17.22 1.20
CA GLN A 222 36.25 -16.17 1.28
C GLN A 222 37.15 -16.33 2.52
N LEU A 223 36.54 -16.62 3.68
CA LEU A 223 37.29 -16.87 4.91
C LEU A 223 38.21 -18.08 4.77
N GLN A 224 37.75 -19.14 4.11
CA GLN A 224 38.55 -20.33 3.86
C GLN A 224 39.72 -20.05 2.91
N ALA A 225 39.50 -19.26 1.85
CA ALA A 225 40.56 -18.82 0.94
C ALA A 225 41.63 -17.99 1.66
N VAL A 226 41.23 -17.06 2.54
CA VAL A 226 42.16 -16.26 3.36
C VAL A 226 43.00 -17.15 4.29
N ARG A 227 42.40 -18.18 4.90
CA ARG A 227 43.10 -19.15 5.74
C ARG A 227 44.12 -19.97 4.95
N GLN A 228 43.71 -20.49 3.78
CA GLN A 228 44.61 -21.24 2.90
C GLN A 228 45.79 -20.38 2.41
N ALA A 229 45.55 -19.11 2.10
CA ALA A 229 46.63 -18.19 1.74
C ALA A 229 47.60 -18.01 2.91
N ARG A 230 47.11 -17.84 4.14
CA ARG A 230 47.95 -17.69 5.34
C ARG A 230 48.82 -18.92 5.64
N ASP A 231 48.38 -20.11 5.28
CA ASP A 231 49.15 -21.35 5.46
C ASP A 231 50.31 -21.47 4.45
N MET A 232 50.35 -20.62 3.42
CA MET A 232 51.51 -20.51 2.54
C MET A 232 52.60 -19.63 3.16
N PRO A 233 53.89 -19.88 2.84
CA PRO A 233 54.98 -19.04 3.30
C PRO A 233 54.88 -17.65 2.64
N ILE A 234 54.27 -16.72 3.37
CA ILE A 234 53.94 -15.37 2.94
C ILE A 234 54.70 -14.35 3.81
N ASP A 235 55.06 -13.20 3.23
CA ASP A 235 55.71 -12.11 3.94
C ASP A 235 54.85 -11.56 5.11
N TRP A 236 55.51 -11.05 6.15
CA TRP A 236 54.84 -10.64 7.39
C TRP A 236 53.83 -9.49 7.20
N LEU A 237 54.06 -8.60 6.22
CA LEU A 237 53.12 -7.54 5.86
C LEU A 237 51.81 -8.09 5.29
N GLU A 238 51.93 -9.11 4.46
CA GLU A 238 50.80 -9.75 3.80
C GLU A 238 50.01 -10.63 4.80
N ALA A 239 50.69 -11.23 5.78
CA ALA A 239 50.02 -11.89 6.92
C ALA A 239 49.15 -10.91 7.74
N ILE A 240 49.63 -9.69 8.00
CA ILE A 240 48.85 -8.64 8.70
C ILE A 240 47.66 -8.18 7.86
N ARG A 241 47.83 -8.05 6.53
CA ARG A 241 46.76 -7.70 5.59
C ARG A 241 45.65 -8.75 5.63
N LEU A 242 46.00 -10.03 5.51
CA LEU A 242 45.05 -11.15 5.56
C LEU A 242 44.33 -11.25 6.91
N GLN A 243 45.01 -10.96 8.02
CA GLN A 243 44.36 -10.94 9.35
C GLN A 243 43.29 -9.83 9.46
N LYS A 244 43.54 -8.65 8.88
CA LYS A 244 42.54 -7.57 8.82
C LYS A 244 41.35 -7.97 7.96
N GLU A 245 41.60 -8.60 6.82
CA GLU A 245 40.58 -9.10 5.91
C GLU A 245 39.69 -10.17 6.58
N GLU A 246 40.29 -11.13 7.29
CA GLU A 246 39.55 -12.12 8.09
C GLU A 246 38.64 -11.46 9.16
N MET A 247 39.09 -10.41 9.84
CA MET A 247 38.25 -9.69 10.82
C MET A 247 37.09 -8.94 10.16
N VAL A 248 37.29 -8.38 8.98
CA VAL A 248 36.22 -7.72 8.21
C VAL A 248 35.19 -8.74 7.76
N ILE A 249 35.61 -9.87 7.18
CA ILE A 249 34.72 -10.96 6.77
C ILE A 249 33.93 -11.50 7.96
N LYS A 250 34.56 -11.72 9.12
CA LYS A 250 33.87 -12.16 10.35
C LYS A 250 32.87 -11.14 10.88
N ARG A 251 33.13 -9.84 10.73
CA ARG A 251 32.17 -8.79 11.05
C ARG A 251 31.00 -8.82 10.07
N ASP A 252 31.28 -8.98 8.79
CA ASP A 252 30.28 -8.99 7.72
C ASP A 252 29.43 -10.27 7.74
N MET A 253 29.94 -11.40 8.24
CA MET A 253 29.13 -12.60 8.54
C MET A 253 28.05 -12.34 9.59
N ASN A 254 28.24 -11.33 10.44
CA ASN A 254 27.29 -10.94 11.49
C ASN A 254 26.37 -9.79 11.05
N HIS A 255 26.55 -9.23 9.85
CA HIS A 255 25.77 -8.10 9.34
C HIS A 255 25.35 -8.34 7.89
N ASP A 256 24.05 -8.26 7.59
CA ASP A 256 23.54 -8.31 6.22
C ASP A 256 24.22 -7.21 5.37
N THR A 257 25.20 -7.58 4.53
CA THR A 257 26.11 -6.67 3.83
C THR A 257 25.91 -6.65 2.31
N VAL A 258 26.24 -5.49 1.73
CA VAL A 258 25.94 -4.93 0.39
C VAL A 258 26.19 -5.82 -0.84
N GLY A 259 26.79 -7.01 -0.71
CA GLY A 259 27.04 -7.98 -1.79
C GLY A 259 25.81 -8.75 -2.31
N PHE A 260 24.61 -8.18 -2.18
CA PHE A 260 23.35 -8.91 -2.32
C PHE A 260 22.77 -8.96 -3.73
N ALA A 261 23.13 -8.08 -4.64
CA ALA A 261 22.37 -7.90 -5.90
C ALA A 261 22.29 -9.18 -6.76
N ALA A 262 23.41 -9.91 -6.91
CA ALA A 262 23.44 -11.15 -7.70
C ALA A 262 22.75 -12.32 -6.98
N LEU A 263 22.89 -12.42 -5.66
CA LEU A 263 22.23 -13.43 -4.84
C LEU A 263 20.72 -13.22 -4.78
N TYR A 264 20.31 -11.96 -4.68
CA TYR A 264 18.93 -11.51 -4.73
C TYR A 264 18.29 -11.86 -6.08
N ALA A 265 18.96 -11.60 -7.20
CA ALA A 265 18.46 -12.00 -8.53
C ALA A 265 18.29 -13.52 -8.66
N LYS A 266 19.21 -14.32 -8.13
CA LYS A 266 19.10 -15.79 -8.12
C LYS A 266 17.96 -16.29 -7.24
N ALA A 267 17.79 -15.70 -6.06
CA ALA A 267 16.70 -16.00 -5.14
C ALA A 267 15.34 -15.66 -5.75
N LEU A 268 15.22 -14.49 -6.40
CA LEU A 268 14.03 -14.10 -7.13
C LEU A 268 13.66 -15.09 -8.23
N LYS A 269 14.64 -15.55 -9.02
CA LYS A 269 14.38 -16.53 -10.09
C LYS A 269 13.87 -17.87 -9.52
N GLY A 270 14.50 -18.37 -8.46
CA GLY A 270 14.04 -19.61 -7.80
C GLY A 270 12.66 -19.45 -7.14
N LEU A 271 12.36 -18.25 -6.63
CA LEU A 271 11.04 -17.92 -6.11
C LEU A 271 10.00 -17.91 -7.25
N GLU A 272 10.29 -17.25 -8.38
CA GLU A 272 9.40 -17.19 -9.54
C GLU A 272 9.05 -18.60 -10.07
N GLU A 273 10.05 -19.48 -10.22
CA GLU A 273 9.87 -20.87 -10.64
C GLU A 273 9.02 -21.69 -9.66
N THR A 274 9.16 -21.47 -8.35
CA THR A 274 8.37 -22.19 -7.33
C THR A 274 6.96 -21.63 -7.15
N MET A 275 6.71 -20.41 -7.62
CA MET A 275 5.52 -19.62 -7.30
C MET A 275 4.55 -19.44 -8.47
N GLN A 276 4.95 -19.81 -9.69
CA GLN A 276 4.08 -19.82 -10.85
C GLN A 276 2.68 -20.42 -10.56
N PRO A 277 2.54 -21.57 -9.87
CA PRO A 277 1.23 -22.17 -9.62
C PRO A 277 0.35 -21.36 -8.65
N VAL A 278 0.96 -20.57 -7.76
CA VAL A 278 0.25 -19.74 -6.77
C VAL A 278 -0.14 -18.39 -7.35
N ALA A 279 0.68 -17.83 -8.24
CA ALA A 279 0.31 -16.66 -9.02
C ALA A 279 -0.94 -16.94 -9.86
N ASP A 280 -1.02 -18.14 -10.45
CA ASP A 280 -2.20 -18.59 -11.20
C ASP A 280 -3.44 -18.70 -10.29
N CYS A 281 -3.28 -19.15 -9.04
CA CYS A 281 -4.37 -19.20 -8.05
C CYS A 281 -4.86 -17.82 -7.56
N LEU A 282 -4.06 -16.75 -7.73
CA LEU A 282 -4.43 -15.39 -7.37
C LEU A 282 -5.15 -14.65 -8.49
N ALA A 283 -5.13 -15.19 -9.72
CA ALA A 283 -5.79 -14.63 -10.89
C ALA A 283 -7.28 -15.02 -11.01
N ASP A 284 -7.73 -16.01 -10.23
CA ASP A 284 -9.12 -16.49 -10.13
C ASP A 284 -9.94 -15.82 -8.99
#